data_AF-A0A972VB34-F1
#
_entry.id   AF-A0A972VB34-F1
#
_cell.length_a   1.000
_cell.length_b   1.000
_cell.length_c   1.000
_cell.angle_alpha   90.00
_cell.angle_beta   90.00
_cell.angle_gamma   90.00
#
_symmetry.space_group_name_H-M   'P 1'
#
loop_
_entity.id
_entity.type
_entity.pdbx_description
1 polymer ?
#
loop_
_entity_poly.entity_id
_entity_poly.type
_entity_poly.pdbx_seq_one_letter_code
_entity_poly.pdbx_strand_id
1 'polypeptide(L)'
;CGDLSAAMPDGDTTAGALIALHRLSPEAPRSQSAAAKGIQWLLNLQNRDGGMPAFGKSWKTTHFNTSSPDITAHALGAMGCWLDSLPKRLRKRTTRAMQQALIYLKTTQHRQGFWTPLCFGHEQTHRQTNPVYGTSRVITHLAHVPPSLKACMNVELIRATEWLIAVQHPSGPWGGDMAIRASLEESALAVDALATSLISHDLLLFDIQTMAIESAVIKGAAWLAKATKRGTAFEPSPIGLYFAHLWYTEALYPVTFTLSALNKARFMLKIQNPVQAGHRTNVVELSARSGRKRKTSKSSDVMAL
;
A
#
# COMPACT_ATOMS: atom_id res chain seq x y z
N CYS A 1 -3.01 40.43 -10.39
CA CYS A 1 -2.53 39.84 -9.13
C CYS A 1 -2.63 38.33 -9.30
N GLY A 2 -1.50 37.64 -9.43
CA GLY A 2 -1.46 36.26 -9.89
C GLY A 2 -1.95 35.29 -8.82
N ASP A 3 -2.94 34.48 -9.18
CA ASP A 3 -3.43 33.34 -8.42
C ASP A 3 -2.40 32.20 -8.53
N LEU A 4 -1.26 32.35 -7.85
CA LEU A 4 -0.26 31.30 -7.73
C LEU A 4 -0.67 30.41 -6.56
N SER A 5 -1.44 29.37 -6.83
CA SER A 5 -1.56 28.28 -5.85
C SER A 5 -0.14 27.76 -5.60
N ALA A 6 0.32 27.81 -4.36
CA ALA A 6 1.63 27.32 -3.92
C ALA A 6 1.77 25.78 -4.00
N ALA A 7 0.94 25.10 -4.80
CA ALA A 7 0.99 23.67 -5.00
C ALA A 7 2.05 23.32 -6.06
N MET A 8 3.26 23.00 -5.60
CA MET A 8 4.27 22.41 -6.45
C MET A 8 3.99 20.91 -6.57
N PRO A 9 3.60 20.38 -7.74
CA PRO A 9 3.32 18.95 -7.88
C PRO A 9 4.62 18.15 -7.75
N ASP A 10 4.57 17.07 -6.96
CA ASP A 10 5.67 16.13 -6.76
C ASP A 10 5.25 14.70 -7.12
N GLY A 11 6.26 13.85 -7.35
CA GLY A 11 6.07 12.46 -7.77
C GLY A 11 5.25 11.64 -6.79
N ASP A 12 5.45 11.86 -5.49
CA ASP A 12 4.85 11.07 -4.42
C ASP A 12 3.39 11.46 -4.18
N THR A 13 3.10 12.77 -4.10
CA THR A 13 1.72 13.27 -3.93
C THR A 13 0.85 13.00 -5.16
N THR A 14 1.42 13.13 -6.36
CA THR A 14 0.70 12.78 -7.60
C THR A 14 0.35 11.30 -7.63
N ALA A 15 1.29 10.41 -7.28
CA ALA A 15 1.03 8.98 -7.20
C ALA A 15 -0.03 8.64 -6.14
N GLY A 16 0.06 9.24 -4.95
CA GLY A 16 -0.91 9.05 -3.87
C GLY A 16 -2.32 9.47 -4.26
N ALA A 17 -2.46 10.64 -4.88
CA ALA A 17 -3.74 11.14 -5.38
C ALA A 17 -4.35 10.20 -6.43
N LEU A 18 -3.54 9.65 -7.34
CA LEU A 18 -3.99 8.70 -8.35
C LEU A 18 -4.48 7.37 -7.76
N ILE A 19 -3.77 6.82 -6.77
CA ILE A 19 -4.19 5.59 -6.07
C ILE A 19 -5.49 5.85 -5.28
N ALA A 20 -5.57 6.97 -4.56
CA ALA A 20 -6.78 7.33 -3.82
C ALA A 20 -7.99 7.50 -4.76
N LEU A 21 -7.81 8.20 -5.88
CA LEU A 21 -8.84 8.40 -6.89
C LEU A 21 -9.33 7.07 -7.47
N HIS A 22 -8.41 6.13 -7.74
CA HIS A 22 -8.75 4.79 -8.22
C HIS A 22 -9.59 4.01 -7.20
N ARG A 23 -9.29 4.13 -5.90
CA ARG A 23 -10.06 3.46 -4.85
C ARG A 23 -11.46 4.05 -4.66
N LEU A 24 -11.62 5.35 -4.88
CA LEU A 24 -12.88 6.05 -4.64
C LEU A 24 -13.84 6.02 -5.84
N SER A 25 -13.33 6.07 -7.07
CA SER A 25 -14.18 6.27 -8.26
C SER A 25 -13.50 5.85 -9.58
N PRO A 26 -13.09 4.58 -9.75
CA PRO A 26 -12.29 4.15 -10.91
C PRO A 26 -13.06 4.25 -12.23
N GLU A 27 -14.37 4.07 -12.21
CA GLU A 27 -15.23 4.09 -13.40
C GLU A 27 -15.74 5.49 -13.79
N ALA A 28 -15.52 6.49 -12.95
CA ALA A 28 -16.02 7.84 -13.24
C ALA A 28 -15.21 8.46 -14.39
N PRO A 29 -15.86 8.97 -15.47
CA PRO A 29 -15.15 9.55 -16.60
C PRO A 29 -14.21 10.71 -16.22
N ARG A 30 -14.61 11.51 -15.22
CA ARG A 30 -13.77 12.57 -14.66
C ARG A 30 -12.52 12.02 -14.00
N SER A 31 -12.63 10.90 -13.28
CA SER A 31 -11.51 10.23 -12.62
C SER A 31 -10.55 9.61 -13.62
N GLN A 32 -11.06 8.91 -14.64
CA GLN A 32 -10.25 8.36 -15.74
C GLN A 32 -9.51 9.46 -16.52
N SER A 33 -10.18 10.58 -16.81
CA SER A 33 -9.56 11.74 -17.46
C SER A 33 -8.45 12.35 -16.61
N ALA A 34 -8.70 12.54 -15.31
CA ALA A 34 -7.69 13.04 -14.37
C ALA A 34 -6.51 12.07 -14.25
N ALA A 35 -6.79 10.77 -14.19
CA ALA A 35 -5.77 9.74 -14.10
C ALA A 35 -4.86 9.69 -15.32
N ALA A 36 -5.42 9.79 -16.53
CA ALA A 36 -4.64 9.86 -17.76
C ALA A 36 -3.69 11.07 -17.78
N LYS A 37 -4.13 12.23 -17.27
CA LYS A 37 -3.30 13.43 -17.15
C LYS A 37 -2.20 13.27 -16.11
N GLY A 38 -2.53 12.74 -14.93
CA GLY A 38 -1.56 12.48 -13.86
C GLY A 38 -0.50 11.46 -14.27
N ILE A 39 -0.89 10.37 -14.93
CA ILE A 39 0.05 9.39 -15.48
C ILE A 39 0.92 10.02 -16.58
N GLN A 40 0.35 10.81 -17.49
CA GLN A 40 1.16 11.52 -18.48
C GLN A 40 2.19 12.44 -17.82
N TRP A 41 1.85 13.09 -16.71
CA TRP A 41 2.79 13.91 -15.95
C TRP A 41 3.91 13.06 -15.32
N LEU A 42 3.58 11.94 -14.66
CA LEU A 42 4.58 11.00 -14.11
C LEU A 42 5.54 10.47 -15.19
N LEU A 43 5.03 10.15 -16.39
CA LEU A 43 5.86 9.74 -17.53
C LEU A 43 6.84 10.83 -17.99
N ASN A 44 6.47 12.09 -17.86
CA ASN A 44 7.33 13.22 -18.22
C ASN A 44 8.37 13.52 -17.12
N LEU A 45 8.04 13.17 -15.88
CA LEU A 45 8.89 13.29 -14.70
C LEU A 45 10.01 12.24 -14.67
N GLN A 46 9.72 11.00 -15.09
CA GLN A 46 10.66 9.88 -15.03
C GLN A 46 12.07 10.21 -15.55
N ASN A 47 13.08 9.81 -14.77
CA ASN A 47 14.48 9.95 -15.13
C ASN A 47 14.93 8.87 -16.12
N ARG A 48 16.08 9.11 -16.76
CA ARG A 48 16.65 8.20 -17.78
C ARG A 48 17.05 6.84 -17.23
N ASP A 49 17.33 6.76 -15.93
CA ASP A 49 17.65 5.51 -15.22
C ASP A 49 16.39 4.66 -14.91
N GLY A 50 15.20 5.17 -15.21
CA GLY A 50 13.92 4.52 -14.95
C GLY A 50 13.27 4.90 -13.62
N GLY A 51 14.00 5.53 -12.70
CA GLY A 51 13.48 5.90 -11.39
C GLY A 51 12.76 7.25 -11.37
N MET A 52 11.96 7.47 -10.32
CA MET A 52 11.24 8.73 -10.07
C MET A 52 11.99 9.62 -9.08
N PRO A 53 12.17 10.91 -9.40
CA PRO A 53 12.55 11.92 -8.42
C PRO A 53 11.34 12.41 -7.61
N ALA A 54 11.62 13.15 -6.53
CA ALA A 54 10.57 13.87 -5.80
C ALA A 54 10.01 15.03 -6.64
N PHE A 55 10.89 15.90 -7.15
CA PHE A 55 10.50 17.09 -7.91
C PHE A 55 11.00 17.07 -9.36
N GLY A 56 10.41 17.92 -10.20
CA GLY A 56 10.68 17.99 -11.63
C GLY A 56 12.02 18.60 -12.04
N LYS A 57 12.30 18.51 -13.34
CA LYS A 57 13.54 18.91 -14.04
C LYS A 57 13.95 20.39 -13.90
N SER A 58 13.14 21.25 -13.28
CA SER A 58 13.54 22.62 -12.94
C SER A 58 14.56 22.67 -11.80
N TRP A 59 14.72 21.57 -11.06
CA TRP A 59 15.62 21.44 -9.91
C TRP A 59 16.94 20.71 -10.23
N LYS A 60 17.52 20.98 -11.41
CA LYS A 60 18.69 20.26 -11.98
C LYS A 60 19.94 20.21 -11.09
N THR A 61 20.04 21.06 -10.07
CA THR A 61 21.21 21.22 -9.20
C THR A 61 20.97 20.73 -7.76
N THR A 62 19.87 20.02 -7.48
CA THR A 62 19.55 19.57 -6.11
C THR A 62 19.35 18.06 -6.02
N HIS A 63 19.66 17.49 -4.84
CA HIS A 63 19.43 16.07 -4.51
C HIS A 63 17.98 15.61 -4.73
N PHE A 64 17.03 16.52 -4.88
CA PHE A 64 15.61 16.22 -5.11
C PHE A 64 15.26 15.74 -6.52
N ASN A 65 16.14 15.97 -7.50
CA ASN A 65 16.01 15.42 -8.85
C ASN A 65 16.62 14.01 -8.97
N THR A 66 17.13 13.45 -7.88
CA THR A 66 17.65 12.08 -7.83
C THR A 66 16.51 11.08 -7.75
N SER A 67 16.60 10.03 -8.56
CA SER A 67 15.66 8.91 -8.52
C SER A 67 15.70 8.22 -7.16
N SER A 68 14.54 7.77 -6.66
CA SER A 68 14.43 7.11 -5.36
C SER A 68 13.52 5.88 -5.39
N PRO A 69 13.85 4.78 -4.67
CA PRO A 69 13.06 3.56 -4.70
C PRO A 69 11.61 3.71 -4.22
N ASP A 70 11.38 4.46 -3.13
CA ASP A 70 10.06 4.64 -2.52
C ASP A 70 9.10 5.41 -3.43
N ILE A 71 9.55 6.52 -4.02
CA ILE A 71 8.75 7.32 -4.96
C ILE A 71 8.57 6.56 -6.29
N THR A 72 9.61 5.83 -6.74
CA THR A 72 9.52 4.99 -7.95
C THR A 72 8.45 3.91 -7.79
N ALA A 73 8.45 3.21 -6.65
CA ALA A 73 7.45 2.19 -6.37
C ALA A 73 6.05 2.80 -6.24
N HIS A 74 5.90 3.96 -5.60
CA HIS A 74 4.60 4.63 -5.50
C HIS A 74 4.04 5.00 -6.88
N ALA A 75 4.86 5.57 -7.76
CA ALA A 75 4.48 5.87 -9.13
C ALA A 75 4.14 4.59 -9.93
N LEU A 76 4.89 3.51 -9.74
CA LEU A 76 4.56 2.19 -10.31
C LEU A 76 3.17 1.71 -9.86
N GLY A 77 2.85 1.85 -8.58
CA GLY A 77 1.53 1.49 -8.04
C GLY A 77 0.41 2.31 -8.67
N ALA A 78 0.59 3.63 -8.79
CA ALA A 78 -0.36 4.52 -9.46
C ALA A 78 -0.56 4.16 -10.94
N MET A 79 0.54 3.90 -11.67
CA MET A 79 0.48 3.45 -13.06
C MET A 79 -0.23 2.11 -13.20
N GLY A 80 0.03 1.17 -12.28
CA GLY A 80 -0.57 -0.16 -12.25
C GLY A 80 -2.08 -0.13 -12.05
N CYS A 81 -2.58 0.66 -11.08
CA CYS A 81 -4.01 0.81 -10.82
C CYS A 81 -4.80 1.22 -12.08
N TRP A 82 -4.28 2.15 -12.86
CA TRP A 82 -5.03 2.72 -13.99
C TRP A 82 -4.70 2.10 -15.35
N LEU A 83 -3.71 1.20 -15.44
CA LEU A 83 -3.10 0.77 -16.70
C LEU A 83 -4.14 0.34 -17.75
N ASP A 84 -5.12 -0.45 -17.34
CA ASP A 84 -6.13 -1.02 -18.24
C ASP A 84 -7.15 0.02 -18.73
N SER A 85 -7.40 1.06 -17.93
CA SER A 85 -8.30 2.17 -18.24
C SER A 85 -7.65 3.24 -19.14
N LEU A 86 -6.34 3.15 -19.41
CA LEU A 86 -5.64 4.16 -20.21
C LEU A 86 -5.91 4.00 -21.72
N PRO A 87 -5.96 5.12 -22.47
CA PRO A 87 -5.96 5.08 -23.93
C PRO A 87 -4.78 4.28 -24.48
N LYS A 88 -5.01 3.49 -25.53
CA LYS A 88 -4.03 2.51 -26.09
C LYS A 88 -2.60 3.05 -26.24
N ARG A 89 -2.44 4.27 -26.76
CA ARG A 89 -1.12 4.90 -26.95
C ARG A 89 -0.44 5.21 -25.61
N LEU A 90 -1.19 5.74 -24.65
CA LEU A 90 -0.69 6.07 -23.32
C LEU A 90 -0.37 4.79 -22.56
N ARG A 91 -1.27 3.80 -22.56
CA ARG A 91 -1.05 2.46 -21.97
C ARG A 91 0.28 1.84 -22.41
N LYS A 92 0.57 1.83 -23.72
CA LYS A 92 1.83 1.29 -24.26
C LYS A 92 3.08 2.04 -23.74
N ARG A 93 2.99 3.37 -23.59
CA ARG A 93 4.09 4.17 -23.02
C ARG A 93 4.25 3.89 -21.52
N THR A 94 3.13 3.80 -20.80
CA THR A 94 3.10 3.45 -19.37
C THR A 94 3.72 2.08 -19.13
N THR A 95 3.36 1.05 -19.89
CA THR A 95 3.97 -0.29 -19.75
C THR A 95 5.50 -0.24 -19.88
N ARG A 96 6.05 0.50 -20.85
CA ARG A 96 7.50 0.65 -21.03
C ARG A 96 8.15 1.38 -19.86
N ALA A 97 7.53 2.46 -19.39
CA ALA A 97 7.99 3.22 -18.23
C ALA A 97 8.02 2.37 -16.96
N MET A 98 6.98 1.55 -16.74
CA MET A 98 6.91 0.60 -15.64
C MET A 98 8.03 -0.44 -15.71
N GLN A 99 8.33 -0.98 -16.89
CA GLN A 99 9.45 -1.92 -17.08
C GLN A 99 10.80 -1.30 -16.70
N GLN A 100 11.06 -0.05 -17.10
CA GLN A 100 12.29 0.65 -16.71
C GLN A 100 12.35 0.92 -15.21
N ALA A 101 11.23 1.30 -14.60
CA ALA A 101 11.13 1.51 -13.16
C ALA A 101 11.37 0.22 -12.35
N LEU A 102 10.90 -0.93 -12.82
CA LEU A 102 11.18 -2.24 -12.19
C LEU A 102 12.67 -2.59 -12.31
N ILE A 103 13.31 -2.33 -13.46
CA ILE A 103 14.76 -2.49 -13.62
C ILE A 103 15.51 -1.61 -12.63
N TYR A 104 15.12 -0.34 -12.49
CA TYR A 104 15.70 0.58 -11.51
C TYR A 104 15.58 0.05 -10.07
N LEU A 105 14.40 -0.44 -9.65
CA LEU A 105 14.23 -1.01 -8.31
C LEU A 105 15.12 -2.24 -8.10
N LYS A 106 15.24 -3.10 -9.11
CA LYS A 106 16.10 -4.29 -9.07
C LYS A 106 17.58 -3.92 -8.92
N THR A 107 18.06 -2.91 -9.65
CA THR A 107 19.48 -2.50 -9.61
C THR A 107 19.84 -1.69 -8.37
N THR A 108 18.86 -1.09 -7.71
CA THR A 108 19.06 -0.27 -6.50
C THR A 108 18.81 -1.01 -5.19
N GLN A 109 18.31 -2.25 -5.23
CA GLN A 109 18.15 -3.06 -4.03
C GLN A 109 19.52 -3.34 -3.40
N HIS A 110 19.64 -3.08 -2.10
CA HIS A 110 20.86 -3.37 -1.36
C HIS A 110 21.16 -4.88 -1.35
N ARG A 111 22.44 -5.25 -1.16
CA ARG A 111 22.87 -6.67 -1.10
C ARG A 111 22.20 -7.46 0.03
N GLN A 112 21.73 -6.77 1.07
CA GLN A 112 20.96 -7.38 2.17
C GLN A 112 19.45 -7.46 1.91
N GLY A 113 18.93 -6.93 0.80
CA GLY A 113 17.52 -7.06 0.41
C GLY A 113 16.64 -5.82 0.64
N PHE A 114 17.16 -4.75 1.26
CA PHE A 114 16.38 -3.53 1.52
C PHE A 114 16.53 -2.45 0.44
N TRP A 115 15.65 -1.45 0.48
CA TRP A 115 15.78 -0.19 -0.25
C TRP A 115 15.84 1.01 0.70
N THR A 116 16.67 1.99 0.35
CA THR A 116 16.78 3.26 1.08
C THR A 116 15.88 4.32 0.42
N PRO A 117 14.98 4.98 1.17
CA PRO A 117 14.16 6.08 0.66
C PRO A 117 14.97 7.38 0.53
N LEU A 118 14.44 8.36 -0.21
CA LEU A 118 15.13 9.66 -0.41
C LEU A 118 14.83 10.68 0.69
N CYS A 119 13.56 10.93 0.99
CA CYS A 119 13.12 12.02 1.87
C CYS A 119 12.77 11.57 3.29
N PHE A 120 12.76 10.26 3.54
CA PHE A 120 12.43 9.66 4.82
C PHE A 120 13.70 9.13 5.48
N GLY A 121 13.84 9.38 6.78
CA GLY A 121 15.07 9.12 7.52
C GLY A 121 14.76 8.65 8.93
N HIS A 122 15.81 8.32 9.66
CA HIS A 122 15.70 8.04 11.09
C HIS A 122 16.94 8.61 11.82
N GLU A 123 16.75 9.30 12.94
CA GLU A 123 17.81 10.04 13.65
C GLU A 123 18.99 9.15 14.07
N GLN A 124 18.70 7.90 14.37
CA GLN A 124 19.63 6.95 14.99
C GLN A 124 20.26 5.94 14.01
N THR A 125 19.89 5.95 12.74
CA THR A 125 20.41 4.98 11.75
C THR A 125 21.69 5.46 11.08
N HIS A 126 22.44 4.52 10.49
CA HIS A 126 23.59 4.87 9.67
C HIS A 126 23.17 5.79 8.50
N ARG A 127 23.91 6.89 8.32
CA ARG A 127 23.61 7.95 7.35
C ARG A 127 22.20 8.54 7.46
N GLN A 128 21.53 8.37 8.61
CA GLN A 128 20.19 8.88 8.88
C GLN A 128 19.11 8.38 7.89
N THR A 129 19.33 7.18 7.33
CA THR A 129 18.42 6.56 6.36
C THR A 129 17.28 5.79 7.03
N ASN A 130 16.24 5.43 6.30
CA ASN A 130 15.14 4.62 6.85
C ASN A 130 14.82 3.41 5.96
N PRO A 131 15.67 2.37 5.96
CA PRO A 131 15.48 1.20 5.10
C PRO A 131 14.19 0.42 5.40
N VAL A 132 13.66 0.45 6.63
CA VAL A 132 12.34 -0.13 6.93
C VAL A 132 11.24 0.62 6.19
N TYR A 133 11.26 1.95 6.22
CA TYR A 133 10.33 2.77 5.43
C TYR A 133 10.44 2.45 3.93
N GLY A 134 11.63 2.60 3.35
CA GLY A 134 11.83 2.42 1.90
C GLY A 134 11.39 1.05 1.42
N THR A 135 11.80 -0.01 2.13
CA THR A 135 11.46 -1.39 1.78
C THR A 135 9.97 -1.65 1.89
N SER A 136 9.33 -1.15 2.94
CA SER A 136 7.88 -1.32 3.15
C SER A 136 7.07 -0.63 2.05
N ARG A 137 7.48 0.57 1.62
CA ARG A 137 6.83 1.31 0.52
C ARG A 137 6.98 0.57 -0.81
N VAL A 138 8.16 0.00 -1.09
CA VAL A 138 8.39 -0.78 -2.31
C VAL A 138 7.47 -2.00 -2.38
N ILE A 139 7.46 -2.84 -1.33
CA ILE A 139 6.61 -4.04 -1.28
C ILE A 139 5.14 -3.67 -1.46
N THR A 140 4.67 -2.67 -0.70
CA THR A 140 3.25 -2.28 -0.69
C THR A 140 2.78 -1.82 -2.06
N HIS A 141 3.55 -0.99 -2.75
CA HIS A 141 3.11 -0.44 -4.04
C HIS A 141 3.32 -1.37 -5.22
N LEU A 142 4.28 -2.30 -5.13
CA LEU A 142 4.40 -3.37 -6.13
C LEU A 142 3.16 -4.27 -6.16
N ALA A 143 2.39 -4.39 -5.07
CA ALA A 143 1.12 -5.12 -5.08
C ALA A 143 0.08 -4.57 -6.07
N HIS A 144 0.22 -3.31 -6.49
CA HIS A 144 -0.65 -2.68 -7.50
C HIS A 144 -0.14 -2.86 -8.94
N VAL A 145 1.05 -3.43 -9.14
CA VAL A 145 1.62 -3.69 -10.47
C VAL A 145 1.03 -4.97 -11.06
N PRO A 146 0.62 -4.97 -12.35
CA PRO A 146 0.09 -6.16 -13.02
C PRO A 146 1.03 -7.38 -12.87
N PRO A 147 0.50 -8.58 -12.57
CA PRO A 147 1.32 -9.77 -12.34
C PRO A 147 2.32 -10.08 -13.45
N SER A 148 1.93 -9.86 -14.71
CA SER A 148 2.78 -10.09 -15.89
C SER A 148 4.03 -9.20 -15.94
N LEU A 149 3.98 -8.00 -15.35
CA LEU A 149 5.15 -7.12 -15.25
C LEU A 149 5.91 -7.38 -13.94
N LYS A 150 5.18 -7.60 -12.85
CA LYS A 150 5.76 -7.74 -11.51
C LYS A 150 6.59 -9.01 -11.32
N ALA A 151 6.30 -10.08 -12.06
CA ALA A 151 6.98 -11.38 -11.91
C ALA A 151 8.53 -11.30 -11.95
N CYS A 152 9.11 -10.29 -12.60
CA CYS A 152 10.56 -10.08 -12.63
C CYS A 152 11.18 -9.62 -11.29
N MET A 153 10.34 -9.28 -10.30
CA MET A 153 10.71 -8.79 -8.96
C MET A 153 10.57 -9.85 -7.86
N ASN A 154 10.20 -11.10 -8.18
CA ASN A 154 9.91 -12.11 -7.15
C ASN A 154 11.09 -12.36 -6.20
N VAL A 155 12.31 -12.44 -6.74
CA VAL A 155 13.53 -12.65 -5.93
C VAL A 155 13.79 -11.44 -5.04
N GLU A 156 13.64 -10.24 -5.57
CA GLU A 156 13.82 -8.99 -4.84
C GLU A 156 12.79 -8.86 -3.71
N LEU A 157 11.52 -9.19 -3.96
CA LEU A 157 10.47 -9.16 -2.95
C LEU A 157 10.70 -10.19 -1.84
N ILE A 158 11.14 -11.41 -2.16
CA ILE A 158 11.49 -12.43 -1.16
C ILE A 158 12.59 -11.89 -0.24
N ARG A 159 13.70 -11.42 -0.81
CA ARG A 159 14.82 -10.87 -0.03
C ARG A 159 14.40 -9.68 0.83
N ALA A 160 13.49 -8.85 0.33
CA ALA A 160 12.95 -7.72 1.08
C ALA A 160 12.09 -8.15 2.26
N THR A 161 11.22 -9.16 2.09
CA THR A 161 10.42 -9.71 3.19
C THR A 161 11.30 -10.41 4.23
N GLU A 162 12.31 -11.18 3.81
CA GLU A 162 13.27 -11.82 4.70
C GLU A 162 14.07 -10.80 5.49
N TRP A 163 14.50 -9.72 4.85
CA TRP A 163 15.19 -8.63 5.53
C TRP A 163 14.29 -7.93 6.57
N LEU A 164 13.04 -7.61 6.23
CA LEU A 164 12.09 -7.02 7.19
C LEU A 164 11.89 -7.93 8.42
N ILE A 165 11.78 -9.24 8.23
CA ILE A 165 11.69 -10.20 9.35
C ILE A 165 12.98 -10.17 10.17
N ALA A 166 14.14 -10.17 9.52
CA ALA A 166 15.44 -10.18 10.20
C ALA A 166 15.69 -8.95 11.08
N VAL A 167 15.14 -7.79 10.72
CA VAL A 167 15.27 -6.55 11.50
C VAL A 167 14.11 -6.30 12.48
N GLN A 168 13.14 -7.22 12.57
CA GLN A 168 12.07 -7.14 13.56
C GLN A 168 12.62 -7.30 14.98
N HIS A 169 12.17 -6.46 15.92
CA HIS A 169 12.53 -6.64 17.32
C HIS A 169 11.92 -7.92 17.90
N PRO A 170 12.56 -8.57 18.90
CA PRO A 170 12.00 -9.76 19.55
C PRO A 170 10.59 -9.55 20.13
N SER A 171 10.27 -8.31 20.54
CA SER A 171 8.95 -7.92 21.06
C SER A 171 7.90 -7.64 19.99
N GLY A 172 8.25 -7.73 18.70
CA GLY A 172 7.34 -7.54 17.56
C GLY A 172 7.44 -6.26 16.74
N PRO A 173 7.89 -5.09 17.24
CA PRO A 173 7.89 -3.86 16.46
C PRO A 173 9.13 -3.69 15.57
N TRP A 174 9.14 -2.59 14.82
CA TRP A 174 10.27 -2.12 14.03
C TRP A 174 10.63 -0.67 14.38
N GLY A 175 11.92 -0.36 14.29
CA GLY A 175 12.43 1.01 14.10
C GLY A 175 12.90 1.22 12.66
N GLY A 176 13.76 2.21 12.43
CA GLY A 176 14.33 2.49 11.10
C GLY A 176 15.25 1.40 10.53
N ASP A 177 15.86 0.59 11.38
CA ASP A 177 16.77 -0.54 11.06
C ASP A 177 16.89 -1.48 12.29
N MET A 178 17.71 -2.51 12.22
CA MET A 178 18.01 -3.42 13.32
C MET A 178 18.51 -2.67 14.56
N ALA A 179 17.95 -3.02 15.73
CA ALA A 179 18.29 -2.44 17.03
C ALA A 179 18.06 -0.92 17.15
N ILE A 180 17.29 -0.33 16.25
CA ILE A 180 16.85 1.06 16.31
C ILE A 180 15.56 1.16 17.10
N ARG A 181 15.38 2.22 17.90
CA ARG A 181 14.17 2.40 18.70
C ARG A 181 12.91 2.27 17.83
N ALA A 182 11.96 1.47 18.30
CA ALA A 182 10.71 1.25 17.61
C ALA A 182 9.79 2.48 17.65
N SER A 183 9.03 2.67 16.57
CA SER A 183 7.98 3.68 16.43
C SER A 183 6.67 3.04 15.96
N LEU A 184 5.57 3.81 15.99
CA LEU A 184 4.31 3.39 15.38
C LEU A 184 4.44 3.33 13.87
N GLU A 185 5.15 4.28 13.28
CA GLU A 185 5.23 4.51 11.85
C GLU A 185 5.98 3.39 11.13
N GLU A 186 7.22 3.08 11.55
CA GLU A 186 7.98 1.97 10.94
C GLU A 186 7.33 0.62 11.21
N SER A 187 6.80 0.41 12.44
CA SER A 187 6.11 -0.84 12.77
C SER A 187 4.86 -1.04 11.92
N ALA A 188 4.06 0.01 11.73
CA ALA A 188 2.86 -0.06 10.91
C ALA A 188 3.20 -0.29 9.44
N LEU A 189 4.22 0.39 8.90
CA LEU A 189 4.67 0.19 7.52
C LEU A 189 5.17 -1.25 7.28
N ALA A 190 5.97 -1.80 8.19
CA ALA A 190 6.48 -3.17 8.07
C ALA A 190 5.35 -4.21 8.14
N VAL A 191 4.41 -4.05 9.09
CA VAL A 191 3.22 -4.92 9.20
C VAL A 191 2.36 -4.85 7.95
N ASP A 192 2.11 -3.65 7.43
CA ASP A 192 1.36 -3.44 6.20
C ASP A 192 2.02 -4.14 5.01
N ALA A 193 3.33 -3.95 4.82
CA ALA A 193 4.08 -4.54 3.72
C ALA A 193 4.08 -6.08 3.77
N LEU A 194 4.37 -6.67 4.92
CA LEU A 194 4.41 -8.11 5.12
C LEU A 194 3.01 -8.75 4.96
N ALA A 195 1.96 -8.11 5.49
CA ALA A 195 0.60 -8.58 5.26
C ALA A 195 0.21 -8.47 3.77
N THR A 196 0.61 -7.38 3.11
CA THR A 196 0.36 -7.17 1.67
C THR A 196 1.00 -8.27 0.83
N SER A 197 2.25 -8.67 1.13
CA SER A 197 2.94 -9.71 0.36
C SER A 197 2.26 -11.08 0.41
N LEU A 198 1.52 -11.39 1.49
CA LEU A 198 0.72 -12.61 1.58
C LEU A 198 -0.64 -12.47 0.90
N ILE A 199 -1.32 -11.34 1.10
CA ILE A 199 -2.66 -11.08 0.57
C ILE A 199 -2.67 -11.05 -0.95
N SER A 200 -1.63 -10.48 -1.56
CA SER A 200 -1.58 -10.37 -3.01
C SER A 200 -1.25 -11.70 -3.71
N HIS A 201 -0.91 -12.74 -2.96
CA HIS A 201 -0.60 -14.11 -3.43
C HIS A 201 0.45 -14.18 -4.56
N ASP A 202 1.28 -13.16 -4.69
CA ASP A 202 2.18 -13.01 -5.84
C ASP A 202 3.56 -13.66 -5.65
N LEU A 203 3.90 -14.00 -4.41
CA LEU A 203 5.17 -14.62 -4.09
C LEU A 203 5.01 -16.14 -4.05
N LEU A 204 5.85 -16.83 -4.82
CA LEU A 204 6.03 -18.28 -4.71
C LEU A 204 6.84 -18.58 -3.44
N LEU A 205 6.19 -18.45 -2.29
CA LEU A 205 6.78 -18.72 -0.99
C LEU A 205 6.61 -20.20 -0.62
N PHE A 206 7.60 -20.73 0.08
CA PHE A 206 7.46 -22.01 0.78
C PHE A 206 6.69 -21.82 2.08
N ASP A 207 6.05 -22.89 2.58
CA ASP A 207 5.25 -22.85 3.81
C ASP A 207 6.01 -22.20 4.99
N ILE A 208 7.31 -22.50 5.13
CA ILE A 208 8.15 -21.93 6.20
C ILE A 208 8.27 -20.41 6.10
N GLN A 209 8.44 -19.87 4.89
CA GLN A 209 8.52 -18.42 4.69
C GLN A 209 7.17 -17.76 4.97
N THR A 210 6.08 -18.37 4.51
CA THR A 210 4.71 -17.90 4.78
C THR A 210 4.45 -17.85 6.29
N MET A 211 4.78 -18.91 7.03
CA MET A 211 4.66 -18.95 8.50
C MET A 211 5.53 -17.89 9.20
N ALA A 212 6.74 -17.63 8.68
CA ALA A 212 7.62 -16.60 9.23
C ALA A 212 7.02 -15.19 9.05
N ILE A 213 6.48 -14.90 7.86
CA ILE A 213 5.81 -13.63 7.57
C ILE A 213 4.57 -13.47 8.46
N GLU A 214 3.72 -14.51 8.58
CA GLU A 214 2.55 -14.49 9.45
C GLU A 214 2.91 -14.20 10.91
N SER A 215 3.92 -14.90 11.43
CA SER A 215 4.40 -14.70 12.81
C SER A 215 4.87 -13.27 13.03
N ALA A 216 5.61 -12.70 12.06
CA ALA A 216 6.06 -11.33 12.11
C ALA A 216 4.88 -10.33 12.10
N VAL A 217 3.90 -10.53 11.21
CA VAL A 217 2.67 -9.71 11.13
C VAL A 217 1.87 -9.77 12.43
N ILE A 218 1.68 -10.96 13.02
CA ILE A 218 0.91 -11.14 14.26
C ILE A 218 1.59 -10.42 15.42
N LYS A 219 2.91 -10.59 15.60
CA LYS A 219 3.66 -9.92 16.67
C LYS A 219 3.62 -8.40 16.52
N GLY A 220 3.84 -7.90 15.30
CA GLY A 220 3.77 -6.47 15.00
C GLY A 220 2.38 -5.88 15.23
N ALA A 221 1.33 -6.54 14.75
CA ALA A 221 -0.06 -6.10 14.95
C ALA A 221 -0.46 -6.10 16.43
N ALA A 222 -0.05 -7.11 17.20
CA ALA A 222 -0.27 -7.16 18.64
C ALA A 222 0.44 -6.00 19.36
N TRP A 223 1.68 -5.70 18.96
CA TRP A 223 2.40 -4.56 19.48
C TRP A 223 1.72 -3.23 19.14
N LEU A 224 1.31 -3.01 17.87
CA LEU A 224 0.60 -1.80 17.43
C LEU A 224 -0.70 -1.58 18.22
N ALA A 225 -1.47 -2.64 18.45
CA ALA A 225 -2.69 -2.55 19.26
C ALA A 225 -2.40 -2.11 20.71
N LYS A 226 -1.28 -2.56 21.29
CA LYS A 226 -0.85 -2.14 22.64
C LYS A 226 -0.30 -0.72 22.64
N ALA A 227 0.59 -0.39 21.70
CA ALA A 227 1.27 0.90 21.59
C ALA A 227 0.28 2.04 21.36
N THR A 228 -0.80 1.79 20.61
CA THR A 228 -1.86 2.77 20.37
C THR A 228 -2.93 2.82 21.47
N LYS A 229 -2.72 2.12 22.60
CA LYS A 229 -3.74 1.94 23.66
C LYS A 229 -5.09 1.51 23.06
N ARG A 230 -5.05 0.54 22.14
CA ARG A 230 -6.21 0.03 21.39
C ARG A 230 -6.92 1.11 20.58
N GLY A 231 -6.15 2.00 19.94
CA GLY A 231 -6.66 3.05 19.06
C GLY A 231 -7.08 4.35 19.74
N THR A 232 -6.64 4.59 20.98
CA THR A 232 -6.96 5.82 21.73
C THR A 232 -5.80 6.81 21.83
N ALA A 233 -4.58 6.41 21.45
CA ALA A 233 -3.40 7.28 21.42
C ALA A 233 -2.51 6.94 20.22
N PHE A 234 -1.94 7.96 19.59
CA PHE A 234 -1.08 7.84 18.41
C PHE A 234 0.03 8.87 18.49
N GLU A 235 1.01 8.65 19.37
CA GLU A 235 2.14 9.56 19.55
C GLU A 235 3.02 9.56 18.29
N PRO A 236 3.17 10.70 17.58
CA PRO A 236 4.01 10.77 16.39
C PRO A 236 5.50 10.68 16.74
N SER A 237 6.26 10.01 15.87
CA SER A 237 7.72 9.93 15.95
C SER A 237 8.40 10.64 14.76
N PRO A 238 9.63 11.14 14.92
CA PRO A 238 10.38 11.71 13.81
C PRO A 238 10.62 10.67 12.70
N ILE A 239 10.28 11.01 11.45
CA ILE A 239 10.33 10.04 10.33
C ILE A 239 10.84 10.62 9.01
N GLY A 240 11.06 11.94 8.94
CA GLY A 240 11.48 12.59 7.70
C GLY A 240 12.61 13.58 7.89
N LEU A 241 13.41 13.71 6.83
CA LEU A 241 14.52 14.64 6.73
C LEU A 241 14.17 15.67 5.65
N TYR A 242 13.70 16.86 6.05
CA TYR A 242 13.50 17.97 5.12
C TYR A 242 14.78 18.82 5.07
N PHE A 243 15.13 19.32 3.88
CA PHE A 243 16.23 20.26 3.59
C PHE A 243 17.24 20.49 4.72
N ALA A 244 18.42 19.87 4.63
CA ALA A 244 19.57 20.13 5.49
C ALA A 244 19.43 19.76 6.99
N HIS A 245 18.82 18.60 7.28
CA HIS A 245 18.78 17.95 8.60
C HIS A 245 17.69 18.41 9.57
N LEU A 246 16.56 18.91 9.08
CA LEU A 246 15.39 19.18 9.91
C LEU A 246 14.51 17.92 10.00
N TRP A 247 14.39 17.39 11.21
CA TRP A 247 13.49 16.30 11.54
C TRP A 247 12.08 16.82 11.75
N TYR A 248 11.09 16.17 11.13
CA TYR A 248 9.69 16.47 11.35
C TYR A 248 8.91 15.23 11.80
N THR A 249 7.82 15.49 12.52
CA THR A 249 6.77 14.53 12.83
C THR A 249 5.52 14.90 12.04
N GLU A 250 4.66 13.92 11.76
CA GLU A 250 3.37 14.13 11.08
C GLU A 250 2.28 13.43 11.89
N ALA A 251 1.28 14.19 12.32
CA ALA A 251 0.23 13.70 13.23
C ALA A 251 -0.63 12.59 12.60
N LEU A 252 -0.79 12.59 11.28
CA LEU A 252 -1.64 11.61 10.59
C LEU A 252 -0.95 10.29 10.26
N TYR A 253 0.39 10.24 10.20
CA TYR A 253 1.12 9.02 9.87
C TYR A 253 0.89 7.87 10.85
N PRO A 254 1.06 8.03 12.18
CA PRO A 254 0.83 6.92 13.11
C PRO A 254 -0.62 6.42 13.06
N VAL A 255 -1.60 7.30 12.79
CA VAL A 255 -3.02 6.93 12.66
C VAL A 255 -3.26 6.14 11.37
N THR A 256 -2.91 6.72 10.22
CA THR A 256 -3.24 6.17 8.90
C THR A 256 -2.45 4.90 8.59
N PHE A 257 -1.16 4.85 8.94
CA PHE A 257 -0.35 3.66 8.76
C PHE A 257 -0.83 2.52 9.66
N THR A 258 -1.08 2.78 10.95
CA THR A 258 -1.56 1.74 11.86
C THR A 258 -2.91 1.19 11.43
N LEU A 259 -3.83 2.05 10.99
CA LEU A 259 -5.13 1.60 10.50
C LEU A 259 -5.00 0.69 9.27
N SER A 260 -4.15 1.07 8.30
CA SER A 260 -3.88 0.25 7.12
C SER A 260 -3.28 -1.10 7.50
N ALA A 261 -2.24 -1.09 8.35
CA ALA A 261 -1.53 -2.26 8.83
C ALA A 261 -2.47 -3.26 9.53
N LEU A 262 -3.26 -2.79 10.51
CA LEU A 262 -4.17 -3.64 11.27
C LEU A 262 -5.32 -4.17 10.41
N ASN A 263 -5.83 -3.39 9.44
CA ASN A 263 -6.86 -3.88 8.54
C ASN A 263 -6.33 -5.02 7.65
N LYS A 264 -5.11 -4.89 7.12
CA LYS A 264 -4.47 -5.93 6.30
C LYS A 264 -4.12 -7.16 7.13
N ALA A 265 -3.53 -6.99 8.32
CA ALA A 265 -3.27 -8.09 9.24
C ALA A 265 -4.57 -8.86 9.59
N ARG A 266 -5.66 -8.15 9.88
CA ARG A 266 -6.98 -8.76 10.10
C ARG A 266 -7.47 -9.55 8.88
N PHE A 267 -7.30 -9.00 7.67
CA PHE A 267 -7.74 -9.65 6.44
C PHE A 267 -6.94 -10.93 6.15
N MET A 268 -5.60 -10.88 6.30
CA MET A 268 -4.71 -12.04 6.20
C MET A 268 -5.15 -13.17 7.16
N LEU A 269 -5.41 -12.85 8.44
CA LEU A 269 -5.85 -13.84 9.43
C LEU A 269 -7.24 -14.45 9.12
N LYS A 270 -8.13 -13.69 8.47
CA LYS A 270 -9.45 -14.20 8.06
C LYS A 270 -9.38 -15.17 6.89
N ILE A 271 -8.50 -14.92 5.91
CA ILE A 271 -8.28 -15.84 4.78
C ILE A 271 -7.85 -17.22 5.29
N GLN A 272 -7.06 -17.25 6.38
CA GLN A 272 -6.50 -18.48 6.93
C GLN A 272 -7.47 -19.24 7.85
N ASN A 273 -8.51 -18.59 8.37
CA ASN A 273 -9.52 -19.20 9.23
C ASN A 273 -10.95 -18.95 8.70
N PRO A 274 -11.34 -19.55 7.55
CA PRO A 274 -12.66 -19.32 6.96
C PRO A 274 -13.82 -19.81 7.86
N VAL A 275 -13.56 -20.73 8.80
CA VAL A 275 -14.59 -21.35 9.65
C VAL A 275 -15.18 -20.40 10.71
N GLN A 276 -14.44 -19.36 11.14
CA GLN A 276 -14.95 -18.42 12.16
C GLN A 276 -15.70 -17.21 11.60
N ALA A 277 -15.59 -16.92 10.29
CA ALA A 277 -16.23 -15.75 9.68
C ALA A 277 -17.75 -15.92 9.45
N GLY A 278 -18.25 -17.16 9.39
CA GLY A 278 -19.66 -17.47 9.11
C GLY A 278 -20.61 -17.47 10.31
N HIS A 279 -20.13 -17.31 11.55
CA HIS A 279 -20.93 -17.51 12.76
C HIS A 279 -21.47 -16.23 13.43
N ARG A 280 -21.42 -15.06 12.77
CA ARG A 280 -21.90 -13.78 13.35
C ARG A 280 -22.93 -13.01 12.51
N THR A 281 -23.67 -13.68 11.65
CA THR A 281 -24.87 -13.12 11.03
C THR A 281 -25.93 -14.20 10.92
N ASN A 282 -26.81 -14.27 11.92
CA ASN A 282 -28.23 -14.61 11.82
C ASN A 282 -28.78 -15.03 13.19
N VAL A 283 -29.12 -14.07 14.04
CA VAL A 283 -30.27 -14.20 14.94
C VAL A 283 -30.92 -12.81 15.07
N VAL A 284 -31.81 -12.51 14.12
CA VAL A 284 -33.00 -11.71 14.42
C VAL A 284 -34.16 -12.60 13.97
N GLU A 285 -34.77 -13.26 14.95
CA GLU A 285 -35.99 -14.04 14.79
C GLU A 285 -37.09 -13.16 14.21
N LEU A 286 -37.57 -13.49 13.01
CA LEU A 286 -38.90 -13.10 12.57
C LEU A 286 -39.85 -14.22 12.96
N SER A 287 -40.63 -14.01 14.02
CA SER A 287 -41.71 -14.90 14.42
C SER A 287 -42.74 -14.99 13.29
N ALA A 288 -42.91 -16.17 12.71
CA ALA A 288 -43.99 -16.44 11.78
C ALA A 288 -45.31 -16.60 12.55
N ARG A 289 -46.22 -15.63 12.39
CA ARG A 289 -47.64 -15.80 12.75
C ARG A 289 -48.29 -16.73 11.73
N SER A 290 -48.75 -17.89 12.19
CA SER A 290 -49.69 -18.75 11.45
C SER A 290 -51.12 -18.20 11.59
N GLY A 291 -51.89 -18.23 10.50
CA GLY A 291 -53.28 -17.73 10.51
C GLY A 291 -54.00 -17.80 9.16
N ARG A 292 -54.38 -19.02 8.75
CA ARG A 292 -55.49 -19.43 7.86
C ARG A 292 -56.05 -18.42 6.82
N LYS A 293 -55.94 -18.77 5.53
CA LYS A 293 -56.93 -18.36 4.50
C LYS A 293 -57.73 -19.57 3.98
N ARG A 294 -59.06 -19.40 3.99
CA ARG A 294 -60.09 -20.34 3.53
C ARG A 294 -59.99 -20.62 2.02
N LYS A 295 -60.18 -21.89 1.65
CA LYS A 295 -60.44 -22.35 0.27
C LYS A 295 -61.86 -21.93 -0.16
N THR A 296 -62.00 -21.40 -1.37
CA THR A 296 -63.27 -21.26 -2.08
C THR A 296 -63.39 -22.40 -3.10
N SER A 297 -64.50 -23.14 -3.01
CA SER A 297 -64.94 -24.15 -3.97
C SER A 297 -65.72 -23.47 -5.10
N LYS A 298 -65.44 -23.83 -6.35
CA LYS A 298 -66.37 -23.67 -7.48
C LYS A 298 -66.85 -25.07 -7.88
N SER A 299 -68.14 -25.33 -7.73
CA SER A 299 -68.83 -26.38 -8.49
C SER A 299 -69.51 -25.73 -9.69
N SER A 300 -69.53 -26.48 -10.78
CA SER A 300 -70.39 -26.29 -11.95
C SER A 300 -71.87 -26.49 -11.58
N ASP A 301 -72.77 -25.75 -12.22
CA ASP A 301 -73.75 -26.28 -13.19
C ASP A 301 -74.76 -25.22 -13.64
N VAL A 302 -75.36 -25.51 -14.80
CA VAL A 302 -76.10 -24.70 -15.77
C VAL A 302 -77.63 -24.72 -15.50
N MET A 303 -78.38 -23.83 -16.17
CA MET A 303 -79.86 -23.70 -16.33
C MET A 303 -80.52 -22.73 -15.35
N ALA A 304 -81.56 -21.95 -15.68
CA ALA A 304 -82.23 -21.50 -16.90
C ALA A 304 -83.33 -20.51 -16.43
N LEU A 305 -83.75 -19.60 -17.33
CA LEU A 305 -84.82 -18.59 -17.21
C LEU A 305 -84.53 -17.36 -16.35
#